data_AF-A0A7V6Y6C2-F1
#
_entry.id   AF-A0A7V6Y6C2-F1
#
_cell.length_a   1.000
_cell.length_b   1.000
_cell.length_c   1.000
_cell.angle_alpha   90.00
_cell.angle_beta   90.00
_cell.angle_gamma   90.00
#
_symmetry.space_group_name_H-M   'P 1'
#
loop_
_entity.id
_entity.type
_entity.pdbx_description
1 polymer ?
#
loop_
_entity_poly.entity_id
_entity_poly.type
_entity_poly.pdbx_seq_one_letter_code
_entity_poly.pdbx_strand_id
1 'polypeptide(L)'
;MFYLRKEEHEMEYKIGDEVKKCIVEDRAIYKHKNLDRFYRNPYPIPEYSDLELYKAKTLKNILELRKRMFEYCGEWFDIYDENGKVDINNFTG
;
A
#
# COMPACT_ATOMS: atom_id res chain seq x y z
N MET A 1 -7.03 -11.19 -8.59
CA MET A 1 -6.32 -11.17 -7.27
C MET A 1 -6.19 -9.72 -6.83
N PHE A 2 -6.15 -9.45 -5.52
CA PHE A 2 -6.10 -8.09 -4.97
C PHE A 2 -4.72 -7.72 -4.43
N TYR A 3 -4.32 -6.46 -4.56
CA TYR A 3 -3.09 -5.91 -3.97
C TYR A 3 -3.33 -4.50 -3.40
N LEU A 4 -2.38 -4.01 -2.62
CA LEU A 4 -2.41 -2.67 -2.03
C LEU A 4 -1.43 -1.74 -2.74
N ARG A 5 -1.93 -0.59 -3.19
CA ARG A 5 -1.16 0.48 -3.83
C ARG A 5 -1.66 1.83 -3.33
N LYS A 6 -0.79 2.81 -3.29
CA LYS A 6 -1.12 4.19 -3.00
C LYS A 6 -0.42 5.04 -4.03
N GLU A 7 -1.23 5.71 -4.85
CA GLU A 7 -0.73 6.57 -5.91
C GLU A 7 0.05 7.75 -5.33
N GLU A 8 0.83 8.37 -6.21
CA GLU A 8 1.56 9.58 -5.88
C GLU A 8 0.62 10.62 -5.27
N HIS A 9 1.03 11.21 -4.15
CA HIS A 9 0.24 12.25 -3.50
C HIS A 9 1.14 13.24 -2.77
N GLU A 10 0.66 14.46 -2.63
CA GLU A 10 1.30 15.45 -1.76
C GLU A 10 1.01 15.09 -0.30
N MET A 11 2.06 15.11 0.51
CA MET A 11 1.98 14.93 1.96
C MET A 11 2.58 16.14 2.65
N GLU A 12 1.89 16.63 3.68
CA GLU A 12 2.40 17.63 4.60
C GLU A 12 2.95 16.95 5.86
N TYR A 13 4.12 17.37 6.31
CA TYR A 13 4.70 16.94 7.56
C TYR A 13 5.29 18.12 8.32
N LYS A 14 5.26 18.04 9.66
CA LYS A 14 5.77 19.10 10.53
C LYS A 14 7.21 18.83 10.95
N ILE A 15 8.05 19.86 10.85
CA ILE A 15 9.37 19.89 11.47
C ILE A 15 9.38 21.08 12.43
N GLY A 16 9.23 20.83 13.73
CA GLY A 16 8.97 21.89 14.70
C GLY A 16 7.64 22.59 14.41
N ASP A 17 7.66 23.92 14.29
CA ASP A 17 6.50 24.76 13.94
C ASP A 17 6.29 24.93 12.42
N GLU A 18 7.22 24.45 11.58
CA GLU A 18 7.13 24.58 10.13
C GLU A 18 6.38 23.40 9.50
N VAL A 19 5.45 23.69 8.59
CA VAL A 19 4.80 22.70 7.73
C VAL A 19 5.57 22.61 6.41
N LYS A 20 6.07 21.42 6.08
CA LYS A 20 6.70 21.14 4.78
C LYS A 20 5.82 20.23 3.95
N LYS A 21 5.76 20.53 2.65
CA LYS A 21 5.14 19.67 1.64
C LYS A 21 6.22 18.81 1.00
N CYS A 22 5.92 17.53 0.79
CA CYS A 22 6.70 16.66 -0.09
C CYS A 22 5.77 15.86 -0.98
N ILE A 23 6.27 15.45 -2.14
CA ILE A 23 5.60 14.48 -2.99
C ILE A 23 6.02 13.10 -2.50
N VAL A 24 5.02 12.30 -2.15
CA VAL A 24 5.18 10.89 -1.87
C VAL A 24 4.97 10.14 -3.17
N GLU A 25 6.02 9.51 -3.69
CA GLU A 25 5.96 8.66 -4.88
C GLU A 25 4.97 7.50 -4.70
N ASP A 26 4.49 6.97 -5.82
CA ASP A 26 3.62 5.80 -5.90
C ASP A 26 4.28 4.56 -5.26
N ARG A 27 3.55 3.91 -4.36
CA ARG A 27 4.05 2.78 -3.58
C ARG A 27 3.04 1.65 -3.49
N ALA A 28 3.55 0.43 -3.44
CA ALA A 28 2.76 -0.76 -3.18
C ALA A 28 3.32 -1.58 -2.01
N ILE A 29 2.52 -2.55 -1.55
CA ILE A 29 2.93 -3.47 -0.50
C ILE A 29 3.58 -4.71 -1.12
N TYR A 30 4.83 -4.93 -0.77
CA TYR A 30 5.62 -6.09 -1.18
C TYR A 30 5.89 -7.01 0.01
N LYS A 31 6.15 -8.29 -0.26
CA LYS A 31 6.56 -9.28 0.72
C LYS A 31 7.82 -9.98 0.23
N HIS A 32 8.77 -10.21 1.13
CA HIS A 32 9.92 -11.04 0.84
C HIS A 32 9.49 -12.51 0.82
N LYS A 33 9.98 -13.29 -0.16
CA LYS A 33 9.60 -14.71 -0.34
C LYS A 33 9.77 -15.56 0.92
N ASN A 34 10.84 -15.30 1.66
CA ASN A 34 11.26 -16.12 2.80
C ASN A 34 11.09 -15.43 4.16
N LEU A 35 10.60 -14.18 4.22
CA LEU A 35 10.43 -13.47 5.48
C LEU A 35 8.97 -13.09 5.67
N ASP A 36 8.50 -13.20 6.91
CA ASP A 36 7.15 -12.73 7.27
C ASP A 36 7.14 -11.21 7.53
N ARG A 37 7.65 -10.45 6.55
CA ARG A 37 7.74 -9.00 6.62
C ARG A 37 7.17 -8.36 5.36
N PHE A 38 6.41 -7.30 5.57
CA PHE A 38 5.86 -6.45 4.52
C PHE A 38 6.71 -5.20 4.34
N TYR A 39 6.86 -4.78 3.10
CA TYR A 39 7.68 -3.64 2.69
C TYR A 39 6.83 -2.69 1.85
N ARG A 40 7.01 -1.39 2.08
CA ARG A 40 6.39 -0.32 1.30
C ARG A 40 7.44 0.23 0.34
N ASN A 41 7.36 -0.11 -0.93
CA ASN A 41 8.35 0.27 -1.94
C ASN A 41 7.70 0.92 -3.16
N PRO A 42 8.50 1.64 -3.98
CA PRO A 42 8.03 2.22 -5.23
C PRO A 42 7.32 1.19 -6.11
N TYR A 43 6.26 1.63 -6.80
CA TYR A 43 5.51 0.80 -7.73
C TYR A 43 5.71 1.30 -9.18
N PRO A 44 6.17 0.45 -10.13
CA PRO A 44 6.65 -0.91 -9.92
C PRO A 44 8.04 -0.95 -9.26
N ILE A 45 8.31 -1.98 -8.47
CA ILE A 45 9.65 -2.24 -7.94
C ILE A 45 10.58 -2.76 -9.05
N PRO A 46 11.89 -2.45 -9.02
CA PRO A 46 12.85 -3.02 -9.96
C PRO A 46 12.87 -4.56 -9.94
N GLU A 47 13.05 -5.19 -11.10
CA GLU A 47 13.02 -6.65 -11.29
C GLU A 47 14.05 -7.42 -10.45
N TYR A 48 15.13 -6.77 -10.01
CA TYR A 48 16.21 -7.37 -9.23
C TYR A 48 15.93 -7.43 -7.71
N SER A 49 14.71 -7.13 -7.27
CA SER A 49 14.34 -7.20 -5.86
C SER A 49 13.89 -8.60 -5.46
N ASP A 50 14.35 -9.10 -4.30
CA ASP A 50 13.83 -10.33 -3.67
C ASP A 50 12.39 -10.19 -3.11
N LEU A 51 11.74 -9.06 -3.42
CA LEU A 51 10.44 -8.68 -2.94
C LEU A 51 9.40 -8.86 -4.05
N GLU A 52 8.30 -9.52 -3.71
CA GLU A 52 7.19 -9.73 -4.62
C GLU A 52 5.99 -8.88 -4.21
N LEU A 53 5.25 -8.36 -5.20
CA LEU A 53 4.02 -7.62 -4.93
C LEU A 53 3.06 -8.54 -4.16
N TYR A 54 2.68 -8.14 -2.96
CA TYR A 54 1.80 -8.97 -2.16
C TYR A 54 0.40 -8.96 -2.76
N LYS A 55 -0.05 -10.15 -3.18
CA LYS A 55 -1.38 -10.38 -3.75
C LYS A 55 -2.17 -11.33 -2.86
N ALA A 56 -3.41 -10.96 -2.57
CA ALA A 56 -4.37 -11.82 -1.89
C ALA A 56 -5.44 -12.31 -2.87
N LYS A 57 -5.90 -13.55 -2.69
CA LYS A 57 -6.98 -14.13 -3.52
C LYS A 57 -8.34 -13.55 -3.18
N THR A 58 -8.56 -13.12 -1.94
CA THR A 58 -9.87 -12.70 -1.43
C THR A 58 -9.84 -11.25 -0.94
N LEU A 59 -10.98 -10.57 -1.09
CA LEU A 59 -11.15 -9.19 -0.62
C LEU A 59 -11.00 -9.10 0.91
N LYS A 60 -11.49 -10.10 1.65
CA LYS A 60 -11.34 -10.18 3.11
C LYS A 60 -9.87 -10.12 3.54
N ASN A 61 -9.00 -10.92 2.91
CA ASN A 61 -7.59 -10.99 3.29
C ASN A 61 -6.85 -9.68 2.96
N ILE A 62 -7.15 -9.05 1.82
CA ILE A 62 -6.52 -7.77 1.49
C ILE A 62 -7.02 -6.64 2.38
N LEU A 63 -8.29 -6.64 2.79
CA LEU A 63 -8.84 -5.68 3.75
C LEU A 63 -8.20 -5.83 5.13
N GLU A 64 -7.98 -7.07 5.59
CA GLU A 64 -7.26 -7.32 6.84
C GLU A 64 -5.82 -6.77 6.77
N LEU A 65 -5.10 -7.04 5.67
CA LEU A 65 -3.77 -6.48 5.46
C LEU A 65 -3.82 -4.95 5.40
N ARG A 66 -4.80 -4.37 4.71
CA ARG A 66 -4.98 -2.91 4.59
C ARG A 66 -5.11 -2.27 5.97
N LYS A 67 -5.90 -2.88 6.86
CA LYS A 67 -6.05 -2.43 8.25
C LYS A 67 -4.73 -2.54 9.01
N ARG A 68 -4.03 -3.68 8.92
CA ARG A 68 -2.72 -3.86 9.57
C ARG A 68 -1.69 -2.86 9.09
N MET A 69 -1.68 -2.52 7.80
CA MET A 69 -0.78 -1.51 7.25
C MET A 69 -1.12 -0.12 7.79
N PHE A 70 -2.41 0.23 7.89
CA PHE A 70 -2.82 1.47 8.53
C PHE A 70 -2.40 1.53 10.01
N GLU A 71 -2.57 0.44 10.76
CA GLU A 71 -2.12 0.37 12.16
C GLU A 71 -0.59 0.47 12.28
N TYR A 72 0.15 -0.09 11.32
CA TYR A 72 1.62 -0.07 11.32
C TYR A 72 2.22 1.29 10.94
N CYS A 73 1.64 1.99 9.97
CA CYS A 73 2.26 3.20 9.40
C CYS A 73 1.37 4.44 9.33
N GLY A 74 0.12 4.34 9.76
CA GLY A 74 -0.84 5.45 9.71
C GLY A 74 -1.38 5.77 8.31
N GLU A 75 -1.03 4.97 7.30
CA GLU A 75 -1.42 5.23 5.91
C GLU A 75 -2.42 4.21 5.39
N TRP A 76 -3.51 4.71 4.81
CA TRP A 76 -4.45 3.90 4.04
C TRP A 76 -3.94 3.71 2.61
N PHE A 77 -3.87 2.45 2.19
CA PHE A 77 -3.61 2.06 0.81
C PHE A 77 -4.94 1.74 0.12
N ASP A 78 -5.03 2.02 -1.17
CA ASP A 78 -6.15 1.59 -2.00
C ASP A 78 -5.98 0.13 -2.41
N ILE A 79 -7.11 -0.52 -2.66
CA ILE A 79 -7.14 -1.91 -3.13
C ILE A 79 -7.26 -1.89 -4.65
N TYR A 80 -6.42 -2.67 -5.31
CA TYR A 80 -6.44 -2.85 -6.75
C TYR A 80 -6.59 -4.33 -7.11
N ASP A 81 -7.19 -4.60 -8.25
CA ASP A 81 -7.21 -5.92 -8.89
C ASP A 81 -6.72 -5.82 -10.35
N GLU A 82 -7.04 -6.82 -11.17
CA GLU A 82 -6.67 -6.85 -12.59
C GLU A 82 -7.41 -5.81 -13.46
N ASN A 83 -8.54 -5.28 -12.98
CA ASN A 83 -9.35 -4.26 -13.64
C ASN A 83 -9.05 -2.84 -13.14
N GLY A 84 -8.19 -2.68 -12.14
CA GLY A 84 -7.79 -1.39 -11.59
C GLY A 84 -8.19 -1.22 -10.12
N LYS A 85 -8.46 0.03 -9.71
CA LYS A 85 -8.82 0.37 -8.34
C LYS A 85 -10.21 -0.15 -8.00
N VAL A 86 -10.32 -0.85 -6.88
CA VAL A 86 -11.56 -1.43 -6.37
C VAL A 86 -12.27 -0.42 -5.47
N ASP A 87 -13.54 -0.12 -5.77
CA ASP A 87 -14.37 0.67 -4.87
C ASP A 87 -14.82 -0.19 -3.68
N ILE A 88 -14.30 0.13 -2.50
CA ILE A 88 -14.56 -0.62 -1.26
C ILE A 88 -15.76 -0.11 -0.47
N ASN A 89 -16.33 1.04 -0.84
CA ASN A 89 -17.46 1.64 -0.11
C ASN A 89 -18.74 0.81 -0.29
N ASN A 90 -18.81 0.00 -1.35
CA ASN A 90 -19.91 -0.94 -1.59
C ASN A 90 -19.84 -2.23 -0.74
N PHE A 91 -18.78 -2.44 0.05
CA PHE A 91 -18.55 -3.70 0.77
C PHE A 91 -18.56 -3.58 2.29
N THR A 92 -18.68 -2.36 2.82
CA THR A 92 -18.98 -2.10 4.24
C THR A 92 -20.49 -1.94 4.41
N GLY A 93 -21.21 -3.06 4.30
CA GLY A 93 -22.63 -3.21 4.64
C GLY A 93 -22.79 -4.06 5.89
#